data_AF-A0A382CT91-F1
#
_entry.id   AF-A0A382CT91-F1
#
_cell.length_a   1.000
_cell.length_b   1.000
_cell.length_c   1.000
_cell.angle_alpha   90.00
_cell.angle_beta   90.00
_cell.angle_gamma   90.00
#
_symmetry.space_group_name_H-M   'P 1'
#
loop_
_entity.id
_entity.type
_entity.pdbx_description
1 polymer ?
#
loop_
_entity_poly.entity_id
_entity_poly.type
_entity_poly.pdbx_seq_one_letter_code
_entity_poly.pdbx_strand_id
1 'polypeptide(L)'
;MDNSQAIKSAQLIVVSVGPQDAENLLNVIKADLDTKMHILVSTMAGVTIEFIENIIGTGFPIVRIMPNTAIGICESMTCLAAKDEHSESMESVKRIFDQLGLTLVVKEELIGPATALCGSGLAFFLRAV
;
A
#
# COMPACT_ATOMS: atom_id res chain seq x y z
N MET A 1 9.21 -13.83 -14.64
CA MET A 1 9.45 -12.40 -14.94
C MET A 1 10.46 -11.91 -13.93
N ASP A 2 11.47 -11.19 -14.38
CA ASP A 2 12.41 -10.51 -13.49
C ASP A 2 11.75 -9.23 -12.95
N ASN A 3 11.98 -8.89 -11.68
CA ASN A 3 11.40 -7.70 -11.05
C ASN A 3 11.76 -6.43 -11.83
N SER A 4 12.99 -6.36 -12.34
CA SER A 4 13.47 -5.25 -13.18
C SER A 4 12.61 -5.04 -14.43
N GLN A 5 12.19 -6.14 -15.08
CA GLN A 5 11.35 -6.06 -16.28
C GLN A 5 9.93 -5.64 -15.95
N ALA A 6 9.37 -6.14 -14.83
CA ALA A 6 8.03 -5.76 -14.39
C ALA A 6 7.93 -4.26 -14.12
N ILE A 7 8.93 -3.70 -13.42
CA ILE A 7 9.01 -2.28 -13.07
C ILE A 7 9.02 -1.40 -14.32
N LYS A 8 9.85 -1.72 -15.32
CA LYS A 8 9.99 -0.90 -16.55
C LYS A 8 8.71 -0.77 -17.37
N SER A 9 7.78 -1.71 -17.20
CA SER A 9 6.49 -1.72 -17.91
C SER A 9 5.31 -1.21 -17.07
N ALA A 10 5.52 -0.93 -15.78
CA ALA A 10 4.45 -0.65 -14.83
C ALA A 10 4.47 0.80 -14.36
N GLN A 11 3.32 1.48 -14.44
CA GLN A 11 3.14 2.80 -13.82
C GLN A 11 2.80 2.70 -12.33
N LEU A 12 2.16 1.60 -11.92
CA LEU A 12 1.80 1.34 -10.53
C LEU A 12 2.46 0.02 -10.09
N ILE A 13 3.27 0.10 -9.05
CA ILE A 13 4.09 -1.01 -8.57
C ILE A 13 3.62 -1.38 -7.17
N VAL A 14 2.97 -2.54 -7.04
CA VAL A 14 2.53 -3.05 -5.74
C VAL A 14 3.63 -3.90 -5.11
N VAL A 15 4.10 -3.49 -3.95
CA VAL A 15 5.10 -4.19 -3.14
C VAL A 15 4.39 -4.90 -1.99
N SER A 16 4.36 -6.23 -2.09
CA SER A 16 3.64 -7.12 -1.18
C SER A 16 4.51 -8.26 -0.63
N VAL A 17 5.71 -7.91 -0.16
CA VAL A 17 6.62 -8.87 0.52
C VAL A 17 6.46 -8.81 2.03
N GLY A 18 7.04 -9.80 2.73
CA GLY A 18 7.15 -9.76 4.18
C GLY A 18 7.94 -8.53 4.65
N PRO A 19 7.61 -7.93 5.80
CA PRO A 19 8.33 -6.76 6.32
C PRO A 19 9.84 -6.99 6.47
N GLN A 20 10.24 -8.22 6.80
CA GLN A 20 11.64 -8.63 6.91
C GLN A 20 12.40 -8.60 5.57
N ASP A 21 11.69 -8.76 4.45
CA ASP A 21 12.27 -8.79 3.11
C ASP A 21 12.20 -7.42 2.41
N ALA A 22 11.51 -6.46 3.03
CA ALA A 22 11.26 -5.14 2.46
C ALA A 22 12.56 -4.41 2.11
N GLU A 23 13.53 -4.38 3.02
CA GLU A 23 14.78 -3.66 2.82
C GLU A 23 15.59 -4.22 1.64
N ASN A 24 15.72 -5.55 1.58
CA ASN A 24 16.46 -6.21 0.53
C ASN A 24 15.79 -5.98 -0.84
N LEU A 25 14.47 -6.15 -0.92
CA LEU A 25 13.74 -5.91 -2.17
C LEU A 25 13.85 -4.45 -2.62
N LEU A 26 13.62 -3.49 -1.71
CA LEU A 26 13.70 -2.05 -2.03
C LEU A 26 15.10 -1.68 -2.55
N ASN A 27 16.16 -2.26 -1.98
CA ASN A 27 17.53 -2.06 -2.47
C ASN A 27 17.79 -2.63 -3.87
N VAL A 28 17.15 -3.74 -4.22
CA VAL A 28 17.25 -4.33 -5.56
C VAL A 28 16.50 -3.50 -6.58
N ILE A 29 15.28 -3.05 -6.27
CA ILE A 29 14.41 -2.39 -7.24
C ILE A 29 14.72 -0.90 -7.44
N LYS A 30 15.36 -0.24 -6.47
CA LYS A 30 15.58 1.23 -6.52
C LYS A 30 16.28 1.72 -7.78
N ALA A 31 17.15 0.89 -8.39
CA ALA A 31 17.88 1.26 -9.59
C ALA A 31 16.99 1.35 -10.85
N ASP A 32 15.84 0.67 -10.84
CA ASP A 32 14.88 0.65 -11.96
C ASP A 32 13.68 1.59 -11.73
N LEU A 33 13.59 2.28 -10.58
CA LEU A 33 12.49 3.18 -10.27
C LEU A 33 12.68 4.58 -10.87
N ASP A 34 11.61 5.15 -11.43
CA ASP A 34 11.54 6.52 -11.95
C ASP A 34 10.44 7.29 -11.23
N THR A 35 10.80 8.41 -10.58
CA THR A 35 9.88 9.27 -9.83
C THR A 35 8.79 9.91 -10.69
N LYS A 36 9.00 10.04 -12.00
CA LYS A 36 8.04 10.66 -12.92
C LYS A 36 7.00 9.69 -13.46
N MET A 37 7.32 8.40 -13.46
CA MET A 37 6.47 7.36 -14.06
C MET A 37 5.83 6.45 -13.03
N HIS A 38 6.52 6.16 -11.92
CA HIS A 38 6.13 5.08 -11.03
C HIS A 38 5.44 5.60 -9.77
N ILE A 39 4.32 4.98 -9.44
CA ILE A 39 3.63 5.09 -8.16
C ILE A 39 3.91 3.81 -7.38
N LEU A 40 4.52 3.93 -6.21
CA LEU A 40 4.82 2.80 -5.35
C LEU A 40 3.65 2.56 -4.38
N VAL A 41 3.09 1.37 -4.42
CA VAL A 41 1.99 0.96 -3.54
C VAL A 41 2.51 -0.11 -2.58
N SER A 42 2.45 0.12 -1.27
CA SER A 42 2.98 -0.81 -0.27
C SER A 42 1.87 -1.46 0.54
N THR A 43 1.80 -2.79 0.55
CA THR A 43 0.91 -3.56 1.44
C THR A 43 1.64 -4.08 2.68
N MET A 44 2.86 -3.61 2.94
CA MET A 44 3.74 -4.18 3.96
C MET A 44 3.37 -3.66 5.35
N ALA A 45 3.00 -4.57 6.25
CA ALA A 45 2.68 -4.24 7.63
C ALA A 45 3.91 -3.69 8.38
N GLY A 46 3.75 -2.58 9.10
CA GLY A 46 4.83 -1.99 9.90
C GLY A 46 5.92 -1.23 9.12
N VAL A 47 5.91 -1.25 7.79
CA VAL A 47 6.88 -0.53 6.96
C VAL A 47 6.35 0.87 6.63
N THR A 48 6.95 1.91 7.18
CA THR A 48 6.48 3.31 7.00
C THR A 48 6.90 3.89 5.65
N ILE A 49 6.21 4.96 5.22
CA ILE A 49 6.58 5.75 4.02
C ILE A 49 8.00 6.28 4.20
N GLU A 50 8.32 6.79 5.39
CA GLU A 50 9.66 7.27 5.73
C GLU A 50 10.73 6.18 5.59
N PHE A 51 10.44 4.95 6.05
CA PHE A 51 11.36 3.81 5.87
C PHE A 51 11.62 3.51 4.39
N ILE A 52 10.57 3.56 3.57
CA ILE A 52 10.69 3.35 2.12
C ILE A 52 11.52 4.47 1.49
N GLU A 53 11.19 5.74 1.79
CA GLU A 53 11.93 6.91 1.29
C GLU A 53 13.41 6.87 1.68
N ASN A 54 13.75 6.38 2.87
CA ASN A 54 15.15 6.24 3.31
C ASN A 54 15.97 5.26 2.45
N ILE A 55 15.33 4.30 1.77
CA ILE A 55 16.01 3.29 0.96
C ILE A 55 16.02 3.66 -0.52
N ILE A 56 14.87 4.07 -1.06
CA ILE A 56 14.72 4.35 -2.49
C ILE A 56 15.02 5.81 -2.85
N GLY A 57 15.07 6.71 -1.85
CA GLY A 57 15.17 8.15 -2.03
C GLY A 57 13.82 8.87 -1.86
N THR A 58 13.88 10.19 -1.80
CA THR A 58 12.70 11.06 -1.66
C THR A 58 12.13 11.47 -3.02
N GLY A 59 10.86 11.89 -3.04
CA GLY A 59 10.20 12.39 -4.25
C GLY A 59 9.45 11.34 -5.06
N PHE A 60 9.42 10.08 -4.59
CA PHE A 60 8.54 9.05 -5.15
C PHE A 60 7.11 9.22 -4.61
N PRO A 61 6.08 9.09 -5.46
CA PRO A 61 4.71 8.94 -4.99
C PRO A 61 4.54 7.57 -4.33
N ILE A 62 4.37 7.56 -3.00
CA ILE A 62 4.21 6.34 -2.21
C ILE A 62 2.82 6.33 -1.56
N VAL A 63 2.07 5.26 -1.80
CA VAL A 63 0.77 5.02 -1.16
C VAL A 63 0.84 3.72 -0.39
N ARG A 64 0.68 3.78 0.92
CA ARG A 64 0.51 2.60 1.77
C ARG A 64 -0.95 2.18 1.73
N ILE A 65 -1.16 0.89 1.56
CA ILE A 65 -2.48 0.29 1.54
C ILE A 65 -2.50 -0.89 2.50
N MET A 66 -3.66 -1.17 3.09
CA MET A 66 -3.83 -2.36 3.89
C MET A 66 -5.19 -2.99 3.56
N PRO A 67 -5.22 -3.88 2.55
CA PRO A 67 -6.42 -4.63 2.21
C PRO A 67 -6.63 -5.78 3.20
N ASN A 68 -7.79 -6.42 3.11
CA ASN A 68 -8.08 -7.66 3.83
C ASN A 68 -8.26 -8.84 2.85
N THR A 69 -8.45 -10.05 3.36
CA THR A 69 -8.59 -11.27 2.54
C THR A 69 -9.83 -11.24 1.63
N ALA A 70 -10.85 -10.43 1.93
CA ALA A 70 -12.06 -10.29 1.12
C ALA A 70 -11.80 -9.56 -0.21
N ILE A 71 -10.59 -9.04 -0.45
CA ILE A 71 -10.17 -8.52 -1.76
C ILE A 71 -10.32 -9.55 -2.89
N GLY A 72 -10.18 -10.85 -2.57
CA GLY A 72 -10.36 -11.94 -3.55
C GLY A 72 -11.80 -12.11 -4.04
N ILE A 73 -12.77 -11.52 -3.34
CA ILE A 73 -14.20 -11.50 -3.73
C ILE A 73 -14.71 -10.08 -3.98
N CYS A 74 -13.82 -9.10 -4.11
CA CYS A 74 -14.13 -7.68 -4.30
C CYS A 74 -14.97 -7.03 -3.17
N GLU A 75 -14.85 -7.55 -1.94
CA GLU A 75 -15.53 -6.99 -0.75
C GLU A 75 -14.52 -6.52 0.30
N SER A 76 -13.33 -6.10 -0.13
CA SER A 76 -12.30 -5.61 0.80
C SER A 76 -12.70 -4.30 1.47
N MET A 77 -12.31 -4.12 2.72
CA MET A 77 -12.21 -2.79 3.33
C MET A 77 -10.73 -2.44 3.38
N THR A 78 -10.30 -1.54 2.51
CA THR A 78 -8.88 -1.21 2.28
C THR A 78 -8.56 0.16 2.86
N CYS A 79 -7.69 0.20 3.87
CA CYS A 79 -7.17 1.47 4.38
C CYS A 79 -6.06 1.98 3.47
N LEU A 80 -6.04 3.28 3.18
CA LEU A 80 -5.07 3.94 2.33
C LEU A 80 -4.43 5.11 3.10
N ALA A 81 -3.11 5.28 2.99
CA ALA A 81 -2.42 6.48 3.46
C ALA A 81 -1.29 6.86 2.50
N ALA A 82 -1.09 8.16 2.34
CA ALA A 82 0.02 8.74 1.60
C ALA A 82 0.53 9.96 2.37
N LYS A 83 1.72 10.46 2.01
CA LYS A 83 2.28 11.69 2.57
C LYS A 83 1.42 12.92 2.23
N ASP A 84 0.85 12.90 1.03
CA ASP A 84 -0.16 13.85 0.57
C ASP A 84 -1.43 13.09 0.17
N GLU A 85 -2.48 13.25 0.97
CA GLU A 85 -3.78 12.62 0.76
C GLU A 85 -4.54 13.16 -0.47
N HIS A 86 -4.14 14.32 -0.98
CA HIS A 86 -4.72 14.96 -2.16
C HIS A 86 -3.89 14.77 -3.44
N SER A 87 -2.85 13.93 -3.38
CA SER A 87 -2.03 13.63 -4.55
C SER A 87 -2.81 12.86 -5.62
N GLU A 88 -2.50 13.13 -6.90
CA GLU A 88 -3.08 12.38 -8.04
C GLU A 88 -2.79 10.87 -7.95
N SER A 89 -1.65 10.52 -7.36
CA SER A 89 -1.28 9.13 -7.11
C SER A 89 -2.20 8.46 -6.10
N MET A 90 -2.57 9.18 -5.03
CA MET A 90 -3.53 8.68 -4.05
C MET A 90 -4.92 8.46 -4.68
N GLU A 91 -5.40 9.42 -5.49
CA GLU A 91 -6.67 9.28 -6.20
C GLU A 91 -6.65 8.10 -7.19
N SER A 92 -5.56 7.93 -7.92
CA SER A 92 -5.37 6.82 -8.86
C SER A 92 -5.41 5.47 -8.16
N VAL A 93 -4.68 5.33 -7.05
CA VAL A 93 -4.69 4.10 -6.23
C VAL A 93 -6.08 3.88 -5.64
N LYS A 94 -6.71 4.91 -5.07
CA LYS A 94 -8.06 4.82 -4.51
C LYS A 94 -9.06 4.28 -5.52
N ARG A 95 -9.07 4.82 -6.74
CA ARG A 95 -9.97 4.42 -7.82
C ARG A 95 -9.84 2.94 -8.19
N ILE A 96 -8.62 2.41 -8.15
CA ILE A 96 -8.35 0.98 -8.41
C ILE A 96 -8.89 0.12 -7.27
N PHE A 97 -8.59 0.48 -6.02
CA PHE A 97 -8.99 -0.32 -4.87
C PHE A 97 -10.48 -0.19 -4.53
N ASP A 98 -11.16 0.88 -4.95
CA ASP A 98 -12.62 1.01 -4.91
C ASP A 98 -13.34 -0.01 -5.81
N GLN A 99 -12.66 -0.58 -6.82
CA GLN A 99 -13.24 -1.67 -7.62
C GLN A 99 -13.16 -3.03 -6.89
N LEU A 100 -12.36 -3.11 -5.82
CA LEU A 100 -12.09 -4.32 -5.05
C LEU A 100 -12.79 -4.32 -3.68
N GLY A 101 -13.69 -3.34 -3.47
CA GLY A 101 -14.45 -3.16 -2.25
C GLY A 101 -14.56 -1.67 -1.88
N LEU A 102 -14.46 -1.37 -0.58
CA LEU A 102 -14.48 -0.01 -0.05
C LEU A 102 -13.07 0.44 0.34
N THR A 103 -12.77 1.71 0.12
CA THR A 103 -11.52 2.32 0.57
C THR A 103 -11.77 3.38 1.64
N LEU A 104 -10.83 3.50 2.57
CA LEU A 104 -10.83 4.53 3.59
C LEU A 104 -9.46 5.21 3.65
N VAL A 105 -9.43 6.51 3.40
CA VAL A 105 -8.23 7.33 3.55
C VAL A 105 -8.04 7.63 5.04
N VAL A 106 -6.87 7.29 5.56
CA VAL A 106 -6.50 7.53 6.96
C VAL A 106 -5.08 8.10 7.02
N LYS A 107 -4.74 8.70 8.16
CA LYS A 107 -3.35 9.01 8.47
C LYS A 107 -2.53 7.73 8.54
N GLU A 108 -1.26 7.79 8.15
CA GLU A 108 -0.37 6.64 8.17
C GLU A 108 -0.29 5.95 9.54
N GLU A 109 -0.21 6.72 10.62
CA GLU A 109 -0.20 6.24 12.01
C GLU A 109 -1.44 5.43 12.38
N LEU A 110 -2.56 5.66 11.68
CA LEU A 110 -3.83 4.99 11.90
C LEU A 110 -4.00 3.75 11.02
N ILE A 111 -3.12 3.47 10.05
CA ILE A 111 -3.24 2.26 9.21
C ILE A 111 -3.26 1.00 10.08
N GLY A 112 -2.33 0.86 11.02
CA GLY A 112 -2.25 -0.32 11.90
C GLY A 112 -3.53 -0.53 12.71
N PRO A 113 -3.95 0.47 13.52
CA PRO A 113 -5.20 0.42 14.27
C PRO A 113 -6.45 0.21 13.40
N ALA A 114 -6.56 0.92 12.27
CA ALA A 114 -7.69 0.79 11.35
C ALA A 114 -7.76 -0.60 10.73
N THR A 115 -6.61 -1.19 10.39
CA THR A 115 -6.54 -2.58 9.88
C THR A 115 -6.96 -3.58 10.94
N ALA A 116 -6.49 -3.42 12.18
CA ALA A 116 -6.88 -4.28 13.29
C ALA A 116 -8.40 -4.24 13.52
N LEU A 117 -9.01 -3.05 13.41
CA LEU A 117 -10.46 -2.86 13.47
C LEU A 117 -11.17 -3.48 12.26
N CYS A 118 -10.66 -3.32 11.04
CA CYS A 118 -11.29 -3.89 9.85
C CYS A 118 -11.22 -5.43 9.81
N GLY A 119 -10.11 -6.01 10.29
CA GLY A 119 -9.93 -7.46 10.36
C GLY A 119 -10.65 -8.12 11.55
N SER A 120 -10.65 -7.47 12.72
CA SER A 120 -11.23 -8.02 13.95
C SER A 120 -12.64 -7.49 14.25
N GLY A 121 -13.09 -6.46 13.52
CA GLY A 121 -14.34 -5.75 13.79
C GLY A 121 -15.56 -6.66 13.72
N LEU A 122 -15.57 -7.64 12.80
CA LEU A 122 -16.60 -8.68 12.75
C LEU A 122 -16.61 -9.53 14.02
N ALA A 123 -15.44 -9.94 14.52
CA ALA A 123 -15.33 -10.73 15.75
C ALA A 123 -15.79 -9.95 16.99
N PHE A 124 -15.46 -8.65 17.06
CA PHE A 124 -15.95 -7.77 18.14
C PHE A 124 -17.45 -7.51 18.03
N PHE A 125 -17.96 -7.23 16.83
CA PHE A 125 -19.38 -6.98 16.59
C PHE A 125 -20.23 -8.21 16.95
N LEU A 126 -19.85 -9.40 16.46
CA LEU A 126 -20.54 -10.66 16.77
C LEU A 126 -20.49 -11.04 18.25
N ARG A 127 -19.51 -10.55 19.01
CA ARG A 127 -19.43 -10.74 20.45
C ARG A 127 -20.26 -9.71 21.24
N ALA A 128 -20.53 -8.55 20.66
CA ALA A 128 -21.27 -7.47 21.31
C ALA A 128 -22.79 -7.56 21.14
N VAL A 129 -23.26 -8.36 20.17
CA VAL A 129 -24.67 -8.72 19.95
C VAL A 129 -24.99 -10.08 20.54
#